data_AF-A0A5N5GT83-F1
#
_entry.id   AF-A0A5N5GT83-F1
#
_cell.length_a   1.000
_cell.length_b   1.000
_cell.length_c   1.000
_cell.angle_alpha   90.00
_cell.angle_beta   90.00
_cell.angle_gamma   90.00
#
_symmetry.space_group_name_H-M   'P 1'
#
loop_
_entity.id
_entity.type
_entity.pdbx_description
1 polymer ?
#
loop_
_entity_poly.entity_id
_entity_poly.type
_entity_poly.pdbx_seq_one_letter_code
_entity_poly.pdbx_strand_id
1 'polypeptide(L)'
;MASDDLSAAVTAAEDEKFGFKRSEMFKEKLAGTVNAYDRHVFLCYKTPEVWPSRVEGSESDPLPKLFASALKARKNDIAVKTLLTVIEGREGTEFSDGDVLIFPQMIKYRGLKESDVDSFVDDVLVNDKPWASGVQEALTGSHVFVCAHGSRDKRCGVCGPVLIDKFKEEAELRGLTNQVFVTACSHIGGHKYAGNLIIYSPGSDGSITGHWYGYVTPDDVPELLDQHIGKGEIIERLWRGQMGVSSDDAEKINDPKLSNGGESKKIQEKPQENGNQIQKNENFSGCCQGANSNGFTCCKEVSLEQNGGSEKKKLKETRESCARKDALGKLSSLIGNWEQSDVLAAAAVVGAVATVAVAYSFYRRSG
;
A
#
# COMPACT_ATOMS: atom_id res chain seq x y z
N MET A 1 -20.72 -1.59 27.32
CA MET A 1 -21.02 -0.27 26.72
C MET A 1 -21.00 -0.47 25.22
N ALA A 2 -21.88 0.19 24.46
CA ALA A 2 -21.77 0.17 23.00
C ALA A 2 -20.52 0.95 22.59
N SER A 3 -19.76 0.44 21.63
CA SER A 3 -18.74 1.19 20.91
C SER A 3 -19.42 1.96 19.78
N ASP A 4 -19.30 3.28 19.79
CA ASP A 4 -19.75 4.14 18.68
C ASP A 4 -18.79 3.97 17.50
N ASP A 5 -18.92 2.86 16.78
CA ASP A 5 -18.19 2.60 15.53
C ASP A 5 -18.78 3.45 14.40
N LEU A 6 -18.41 4.72 14.39
CA LEU A 6 -18.84 5.72 13.43
C LEU A 6 -18.10 5.59 12.09
N SER A 7 -18.17 4.40 11.51
CA SER A 7 -18.01 4.20 10.06
C SER A 7 -19.05 5.07 9.34
N ALA A 8 -18.61 6.21 8.85
CA ALA A 8 -19.47 7.20 8.21
C ALA A 8 -19.98 6.66 6.87
N ALA A 9 -21.19 6.09 6.89
CA ALA A 9 -21.79 5.41 5.75
C ALA A 9 -21.71 6.25 4.47
N VAL A 10 -21.04 5.69 3.45
CA VAL A 10 -20.74 6.35 2.17
C VAL A 10 -22.05 6.85 1.54
N THR A 11 -22.13 8.16 1.30
CA THR A 11 -23.34 8.75 0.71
C THR A 11 -23.52 8.31 -0.74
N ALA A 12 -24.76 8.19 -1.22
CA ALA A 12 -25.02 7.72 -2.59
C ALA A 12 -24.28 8.53 -3.69
N ALA A 13 -24.20 9.86 -3.53
CA ALA A 13 -23.46 10.74 -4.44
C ALA A 13 -21.93 10.59 -4.33
N GLU A 14 -21.42 10.07 -3.22
CA GLU A 14 -19.99 9.76 -3.02
C GLU A 14 -19.65 8.36 -3.58
N ASP A 15 -20.58 7.41 -3.49
CA ASP A 15 -20.50 6.09 -4.13
C ASP A 15 -20.55 6.20 -5.67
N GLU A 16 -21.46 7.02 -6.22
CA GLU A 16 -21.52 7.34 -7.66
C GLU A 16 -20.25 8.03 -8.19
N LYS A 17 -19.52 8.75 -7.33
CA LYS A 17 -18.33 9.53 -7.72
C LYS A 17 -17.00 8.82 -7.45
N PHE A 18 -16.94 8.01 -6.39
CA PHE A 18 -15.71 7.41 -5.87
C PHE A 18 -15.85 5.93 -5.49
N GLY A 19 -17.06 5.44 -5.19
CA GLY A 19 -17.32 4.05 -4.79
C GLY A 19 -17.53 3.08 -5.95
N PHE A 20 -18.48 2.16 -5.81
CA PHE A 20 -18.74 1.07 -6.76
C PHE A 20 -19.76 1.45 -7.84
N LYS A 21 -20.53 2.54 -7.65
CA LYS A 21 -21.50 3.04 -8.65
C LYS A 21 -20.90 3.99 -9.71
N ARG A 22 -19.57 4.14 -9.76
CA ARG A 22 -18.88 5.00 -10.74
C ARG A 22 -19.20 4.60 -12.18
N SER A 23 -19.52 5.60 -13.01
CA SER A 23 -19.97 5.39 -14.40
C SER A 23 -18.98 4.66 -15.31
N GLU A 24 -17.70 4.61 -14.94
CA GLU A 24 -16.60 4.00 -15.69
C GLU A 24 -16.07 2.68 -15.10
N MET A 25 -16.80 2.08 -14.16
CA MET A 25 -16.62 0.68 -13.77
C MET A 25 -16.66 -0.24 -15.00
N PHE A 26 -15.79 -1.26 -15.00
CA PHE A 26 -15.73 -2.33 -16.03
C PHE A 26 -15.51 -1.88 -17.49
N LYS A 27 -15.20 -0.60 -17.77
CA LYS A 27 -15.01 -0.10 -19.16
C LYS A 27 -13.61 -0.34 -19.74
N GLU A 28 -12.63 -0.60 -18.90
CA GLU A 28 -11.22 -0.70 -19.27
C GLU A 28 -10.71 -2.14 -19.13
N LYS A 29 -9.82 -2.58 -20.04
CA LYS A 29 -9.17 -3.90 -19.94
C LYS A 29 -8.33 -4.00 -18.67
N LEU A 30 -8.55 -5.04 -17.88
CA LEU A 30 -7.80 -5.33 -16.65
C LEU A 30 -6.57 -6.21 -16.88
N ALA A 31 -6.70 -7.32 -17.61
CA ALA A 31 -5.61 -8.27 -17.84
C ALA A 31 -4.40 -7.60 -18.51
N GLY A 32 -3.19 -7.87 -17.98
CA GLY A 32 -1.94 -7.26 -18.43
C GLY A 32 -1.61 -5.90 -17.79
N THR A 33 -2.43 -5.39 -16.86
CA THR A 33 -2.23 -4.07 -16.22
C THR A 33 -1.38 -4.10 -14.95
N VAL A 34 -0.62 -5.18 -14.74
CA VAL A 34 0.38 -5.32 -13.67
C VAL A 34 1.75 -5.40 -14.32
N ASN A 35 2.69 -4.59 -13.84
CA ASN A 35 4.08 -4.74 -14.24
C ASN A 35 4.65 -6.00 -13.56
N ALA A 36 5.25 -6.91 -14.32
CA ALA A 36 5.94 -8.09 -13.78
C ALA A 36 6.87 -7.73 -12.61
N TYR A 37 6.88 -8.54 -11.55
CA TYR A 37 7.81 -8.45 -10.41
C TYR A 37 7.92 -9.84 -9.78
N ASP A 38 9.01 -10.11 -9.07
CA ASP A 38 9.39 -11.46 -8.64
C ASP A 38 9.27 -11.66 -7.13
N ARG A 39 9.30 -10.56 -6.36
CA ARG A 39 9.24 -10.54 -4.90
C ARG A 39 8.39 -9.34 -4.44
N HIS A 40 7.49 -9.54 -3.50
CA HIS A 40 6.74 -8.46 -2.85
C HIS A 40 7.14 -8.39 -1.38
N VAL A 41 7.62 -7.22 -0.97
CA VAL A 41 7.94 -6.88 0.41
C VAL A 41 6.86 -5.92 0.91
N PHE A 42 6.23 -6.25 2.03
CA PHE A 42 5.27 -5.38 2.70
C PHE A 42 5.84 -4.90 4.03
N LEU A 43 5.76 -3.59 4.30
CA LEU A 43 6.03 -3.02 5.62
C LEU A 43 4.70 -2.75 6.35
N CYS A 44 4.53 -3.33 7.53
CA CYS A 44 3.46 -2.97 8.46
C CYS A 44 3.79 -1.63 9.11
N TYR A 45 2.93 -0.64 8.93
CA TYR A 45 3.16 0.71 9.47
C TYR A 45 1.84 1.46 9.60
N LYS A 46 1.30 1.57 10.82
CA LYS A 46 0.12 2.33 11.22
C LYS A 46 -1.13 2.00 10.40
N THR A 47 -2.22 2.73 10.67
CA THR A 47 -3.52 2.51 10.02
C THR A 47 -3.77 3.49 8.86
N PRO A 48 -4.63 3.15 7.88
CA PRO A 48 -4.83 3.96 6.67
C PRO A 48 -5.28 5.42 6.90
N GLU A 49 -5.89 5.70 8.04
CA GLU A 49 -6.45 7.01 8.40
C GLU A 49 -5.36 8.05 8.71
N VAL A 50 -4.17 7.60 9.14
CA VAL A 50 -3.02 8.45 9.48
C VAL A 50 -1.93 8.45 8.41
N TRP A 51 -2.10 7.70 7.31
CA TRP A 51 -1.14 7.68 6.21
C TRP A 51 -1.15 9.01 5.44
N PRO A 52 -0.01 9.70 5.29
CA PRO A 52 0.09 10.81 4.35
C PRO A 52 0.03 10.28 2.91
N SER A 53 -0.40 11.12 1.97
CA SER A 53 -0.62 10.76 0.55
C SER A 53 0.59 10.14 -0.17
N ARG A 54 1.78 10.19 0.44
CA ARG A 54 2.93 9.36 0.10
C ARG A 54 3.65 8.92 1.38
N VAL A 55 3.34 7.71 1.87
CA VAL A 55 3.91 7.14 3.11
C VAL A 55 5.44 7.11 3.07
N GLU A 56 6.02 6.71 1.95
CA GLU A 56 7.48 6.58 1.74
C GLU A 56 8.18 7.94 1.54
N GLY A 57 7.43 9.03 1.67
CA GLY A 57 7.92 10.42 1.60
C GLY A 57 7.62 11.23 2.85
N SER A 58 7.21 10.60 3.96
CA SER A 58 6.99 11.33 5.21
C SER A 58 8.32 11.74 5.87
N GLU A 59 8.30 12.89 6.53
CA GLU A 59 9.37 13.39 7.41
C GLU A 59 8.99 13.26 8.89
N SER A 60 7.72 12.97 9.20
CA SER A 60 7.21 12.84 10.59
C SER A 60 7.57 11.51 11.25
N ASP A 61 7.89 10.51 10.42
CA ASP A 61 8.20 9.14 10.80
C ASP A 61 9.04 8.57 9.66
N PRO A 62 10.33 8.25 9.89
CA PRO A 62 11.24 7.99 8.80
C PRO A 62 11.28 6.51 8.39
N LEU A 63 10.70 5.56 9.14
CA LEU A 63 10.87 4.12 8.86
C LEU A 63 10.45 3.72 7.43
N PRO A 64 9.24 4.08 6.91
CA PRO A 64 8.85 3.77 5.53
C PRO A 64 9.75 4.46 4.49
N LYS A 65 10.21 5.67 4.78
CA LYS A 65 11.08 6.47 3.90
C LYS A 65 12.50 5.89 3.86
N LEU A 66 13.05 5.46 4.99
CA LEU A 66 14.36 4.81 5.12
C LEU A 66 14.35 3.48 4.38
N PHE A 67 13.35 2.64 4.61
CA PHE A 67 13.26 1.33 3.96
C PHE A 67 13.11 1.43 2.44
N ALA A 68 12.24 2.33 1.95
CA ALA A 68 12.14 2.63 0.52
C ALA A 68 13.44 3.21 -0.07
N SER A 69 14.21 3.98 0.71
CA SER A 69 15.49 4.54 0.29
C SER A 69 16.61 3.50 0.24
N ALA A 70 16.70 2.62 1.23
CA ALA A 70 17.67 1.52 1.32
C ALA A 70 17.45 0.48 0.20
N LEU A 71 16.20 0.11 -0.06
CA LEU A 71 15.79 -0.71 -1.21
C LEU A 71 16.18 -0.06 -2.55
N LYS A 72 15.95 1.25 -2.70
CA LYS A 72 16.29 1.99 -3.92
C LYS A 72 17.81 2.10 -4.12
N ALA A 73 18.57 2.26 -3.05
CA ALA A 73 20.03 2.31 -3.11
C ALA A 73 20.63 0.99 -3.60
N ARG A 74 20.12 -0.14 -3.10
CA ARG A 74 20.58 -1.50 -3.40
C ARG A 74 19.87 -2.17 -4.59
N LYS A 75 19.12 -1.40 -5.40
CA LYS A 75 18.28 -1.93 -6.51
C LYS A 75 19.06 -2.82 -7.49
N ASN A 76 20.35 -2.57 -7.68
CA ASN A 76 21.19 -3.32 -8.62
C ASN A 76 21.84 -4.58 -8.00
N ASP A 77 21.84 -4.66 -6.67
CA ASP A 77 22.47 -5.72 -5.88
C ASP A 77 21.43 -6.77 -5.45
N ILE A 78 20.17 -6.36 -5.31
CA ILE A 78 19.00 -7.24 -5.16
C ILE A 78 18.79 -8.03 -6.47
N ALA A 79 18.94 -9.36 -6.41
CA ALA A 79 18.97 -10.23 -7.59
C ALA A 79 17.64 -10.35 -8.37
N VAL A 80 16.51 -9.96 -7.77
CA VAL A 80 15.16 -10.13 -8.33
C VAL A 80 14.32 -8.86 -8.22
N LYS A 81 13.39 -8.63 -9.15
CA LYS A 81 12.60 -7.39 -9.20
C LYS A 81 11.62 -7.34 -8.03
N THR A 82 12.04 -6.60 -7.01
CA THR A 82 11.31 -6.47 -5.74
C THR A 82 10.39 -5.25 -5.74
N LEU A 83 9.15 -5.44 -5.28
CA LEU A 83 8.15 -4.40 -5.08
C LEU A 83 7.96 -4.14 -3.58
N LEU A 84 7.96 -2.87 -3.16
CA LEU A 84 7.57 -2.45 -1.81
C LEU A 84 6.09 -2.01 -1.79
N THR A 85 5.38 -2.31 -0.70
CA THR A 85 4.09 -1.71 -0.37
C THR A 85 3.99 -1.55 1.15
N VAL A 86 3.19 -0.60 1.63
CA VAL A 86 2.89 -0.47 3.07
C VAL A 86 1.54 -1.11 3.35
N ILE A 87 1.38 -1.79 4.48
CA ILE A 87 0.13 -2.37 4.97
C ILE A 87 -0.18 -1.90 6.38
N GLU A 88 -1.43 -2.08 6.80
CA GLU A 88 -1.85 -1.76 8.16
C GLU A 88 -0.96 -2.48 9.18
N GLY A 89 -0.27 -1.69 10.01
CA GLY A 89 0.34 -2.13 11.24
C GLY A 89 -0.53 -1.67 12.41
N ARG A 90 -0.76 -2.56 13.38
CA ARG A 90 -1.52 -2.25 14.60
C ARG A 90 -1.06 -3.13 15.75
N GLU A 91 -0.54 -2.49 16.79
CA GLU A 91 -0.08 -3.18 18.01
C GLU A 91 -1.15 -4.09 18.62
N GLY A 92 -0.73 -5.30 18.99
CA GLY A 92 -1.61 -6.33 19.53
C GLY A 92 -2.44 -7.10 18.49
N THR A 93 -2.20 -6.91 17.19
CA THR A 93 -2.77 -7.74 16.12
C THR A 93 -1.75 -8.73 15.56
N GLU A 94 -2.11 -9.45 14.49
CA GLU A 94 -1.19 -10.36 13.77
C GLU A 94 -0.01 -9.62 13.11
N PHE A 95 -0.17 -8.32 12.85
CA PHE A 95 0.81 -7.45 12.18
C PHE A 95 1.05 -6.16 12.99
N SER A 96 2.17 -6.10 13.73
CA SER A 96 2.59 -4.93 14.52
C SER A 96 3.37 -3.90 13.67
N ASP A 97 3.60 -2.71 14.20
CA ASP A 97 4.37 -1.69 13.49
C ASP A 97 5.85 -2.11 13.33
N GLY A 98 6.35 -1.98 12.11
CA GLY A 98 7.69 -2.43 11.72
C GLY A 98 7.77 -3.91 11.32
N ASP A 99 6.71 -4.70 11.42
CA ASP A 99 6.71 -6.06 10.85
C ASP A 99 6.93 -5.99 9.31
N VAL A 100 7.69 -6.93 8.76
CA VAL A 100 7.99 -7.01 7.32
C VAL A 100 7.64 -8.38 6.76
N LEU A 101 6.71 -8.43 5.81
CA LEU A 101 6.27 -9.66 5.14
C LEU A 101 6.94 -9.78 3.77
N ILE A 102 7.30 -11.00 3.36
CA ILE A 102 7.96 -11.28 2.07
C ILE A 102 7.26 -12.44 1.34
N PHE A 103 6.82 -12.17 0.12
CA PHE A 103 6.23 -13.12 -0.83
C PHE A 103 7.13 -13.22 -2.09
N PRO A 104 7.29 -14.39 -2.74
CA PRO A 104 6.62 -15.67 -2.50
C PRO A 104 7.07 -16.45 -1.25
N GLN A 105 8.07 -15.97 -0.49
CA GLN A 105 8.71 -16.75 0.58
C GLN A 105 7.79 -17.12 1.77
N MET A 106 6.64 -16.44 1.95
CA MET A 106 5.73 -16.62 3.09
C MET A 106 6.45 -16.43 4.44
N ILE A 107 7.26 -15.37 4.54
CA ILE A 107 8.02 -15.02 5.75
C ILE A 107 7.49 -13.71 6.33
N LYS A 108 7.37 -13.64 7.66
CA LYS A 108 7.25 -12.40 8.43
C LYS A 108 8.51 -12.22 9.29
N TYR A 109 9.12 -11.03 9.26
CA TYR A 109 10.10 -10.59 10.24
C TYR A 109 9.46 -9.59 11.19
N ARG A 110 9.66 -9.73 12.50
CA ARG A 110 9.03 -8.82 13.47
C ARG A 110 9.82 -7.53 13.72
N GLY A 111 9.11 -6.41 13.83
CA GLY A 111 9.57 -5.16 14.46
C GLY A 111 10.89 -4.58 13.94
N LEU A 112 11.03 -4.43 12.61
CA LEU A 112 12.13 -3.71 11.98
C LEU A 112 12.17 -2.25 12.44
N LYS A 113 13.34 -1.79 12.91
CA LYS A 113 13.57 -0.42 13.39
C LYS A 113 14.38 0.39 12.39
N GLU A 114 14.25 1.71 12.48
CA GLU A 114 15.01 2.70 11.69
C GLU A 114 16.53 2.42 11.67
N SER A 115 17.10 2.05 12.81
CA SER A 115 18.53 1.75 12.98
C SER A 115 19.00 0.52 12.21
N ASP A 116 18.08 -0.40 11.90
CA ASP A 116 18.41 -1.74 11.45
C ASP A 116 18.05 -1.95 9.97
N VAL A 117 17.34 -1.00 9.35
CA VAL A 117 16.88 -1.01 7.95
C VAL A 117 18.00 -1.42 6.97
N ASP A 118 19.18 -0.82 7.10
CA ASP A 118 20.31 -1.14 6.21
C ASP A 118 20.74 -2.61 6.36
N SER A 119 20.88 -3.10 7.61
CA SER A 119 21.23 -4.50 7.89
C SER A 119 20.18 -5.48 7.37
N PHE A 120 18.89 -5.13 7.46
CA PHE A 120 17.80 -5.94 6.96
C PHE A 120 17.82 -6.06 5.43
N VAL A 121 18.00 -4.94 4.71
CA VAL A 121 18.05 -4.99 3.24
C VAL A 121 19.31 -5.74 2.77
N ASP A 122 20.45 -5.55 3.43
CA ASP A 122 21.69 -6.27 3.11
C ASP A 122 21.57 -7.78 3.38
N ASP A 123 21.15 -8.21 4.57
CA ASP A 123 20.99 -9.64 4.91
C ASP A 123 19.91 -10.31 4.05
N VAL A 124 18.69 -9.76 4.03
CA VAL A 124 17.49 -10.49 3.57
C VAL A 124 17.20 -10.29 2.09
N LEU A 125 17.51 -9.12 1.54
CA LEU A 125 17.07 -8.74 0.19
C LEU A 125 18.20 -8.69 -0.83
N VAL A 126 19.44 -8.43 -0.40
CA VAL A 126 20.64 -8.56 -1.24
C VAL A 126 21.29 -9.94 -1.08
N ASN A 127 21.41 -10.46 0.14
CA ASN A 127 22.14 -11.71 0.41
C ASN A 127 21.27 -12.97 0.53
N ASP A 128 19.92 -12.84 0.54
CA ASP A 128 18.96 -13.94 0.78
C ASP A 128 19.26 -14.79 2.04
N LYS A 129 19.66 -14.12 3.13
CA LYS A 129 19.92 -14.72 4.46
C LYS A 129 18.81 -14.35 5.46
N PRO A 130 18.60 -15.16 6.52
CA PRO A 130 17.85 -14.71 7.70
C PRO A 130 18.48 -13.46 8.31
N TRP A 131 17.67 -12.45 8.63
CA TRP A 131 18.13 -11.20 9.28
C TRP A 131 18.74 -11.51 10.66
N ALA A 132 20.02 -11.18 10.86
CA ALA A 132 20.76 -11.60 12.06
C ALA A 132 20.22 -11.03 13.38
N SER A 133 19.49 -9.91 13.34
CA SER A 133 18.89 -9.25 14.52
C SER A 133 17.40 -9.51 14.70
N GLY A 134 16.76 -10.24 13.78
CA GLY A 134 15.31 -10.37 13.69
C GLY A 134 14.73 -11.66 14.26
N VAL A 135 13.45 -11.63 14.62
CA VAL A 135 12.63 -12.84 14.78
C VAL A 135 11.93 -13.12 13.45
N GLN A 136 12.16 -14.30 12.89
CA GLN A 136 11.56 -14.79 11.65
C GLN A 136 10.43 -15.77 11.95
N GLU A 137 9.28 -15.59 11.31
CA GLU A 137 8.09 -16.45 11.39
C GLU A 137 7.62 -16.86 9.99
N ALA A 138 6.99 -18.03 9.90
CA ALA A 138 6.33 -18.48 8.68
C ALA A 138 4.88 -18.01 8.64
N LEU A 139 4.48 -17.39 7.53
CA LEU A 139 3.09 -17.07 7.23
C LEU A 139 2.33 -18.33 6.79
N THR A 140 1.02 -18.35 6.99
CA THR A 140 0.15 -19.48 6.65
C THR A 140 -1.17 -18.99 6.07
N GLY A 141 -1.91 -19.86 5.37
CA GLY A 141 -3.16 -19.49 4.72
C GLY A 141 -2.96 -18.55 3.53
N SER A 142 -3.98 -17.75 3.21
CA SER A 142 -3.99 -16.77 2.13
C SER A 142 -4.03 -15.33 2.69
N HIS A 143 -3.33 -14.40 2.05
CA HIS A 143 -3.29 -12.99 2.43
C HIS A 143 -3.96 -12.11 1.37
N VAL A 144 -4.96 -11.32 1.80
CA VAL A 144 -5.76 -10.43 0.96
C VAL A 144 -5.41 -8.97 1.31
N PHE A 145 -4.63 -8.32 0.45
CA PHE A 145 -4.20 -6.94 0.62
C PHE A 145 -5.11 -6.00 -0.17
N VAL A 146 -5.93 -5.20 0.51
CA VAL A 146 -6.95 -4.35 -0.11
C VAL A 146 -6.53 -2.87 -0.07
N CYS A 147 -6.53 -2.20 -1.22
CA CYS A 147 -6.03 -0.84 -1.35
C CYS A 147 -6.99 0.21 -0.77
N ALA A 148 -6.76 0.62 0.49
CA ALA A 148 -7.62 1.54 1.25
C ALA A 148 -7.04 2.96 1.43
N HIS A 149 -5.96 3.31 0.71
CA HIS A 149 -5.17 4.53 0.92
C HIS A 149 -5.88 5.85 0.53
N GLY A 150 -6.85 6.29 1.33
CA GLY A 150 -7.76 7.40 1.03
C GLY A 150 -7.12 8.78 0.86
N SER A 151 -6.01 9.05 1.56
CA SER A 151 -5.25 10.30 1.45
C SER A 151 -4.47 10.41 0.13
N ARG A 152 -4.15 9.28 -0.51
CA ARG A 152 -3.52 9.22 -1.84
C ARG A 152 -4.55 9.14 -2.96
N ASP A 153 -5.60 8.33 -2.79
CA ASP A 153 -6.68 8.23 -3.77
C ASP A 153 -8.03 8.04 -3.06
N LYS A 154 -8.96 8.97 -3.31
CA LYS A 154 -10.28 8.97 -2.66
C LYS A 154 -11.15 7.78 -3.07
N ARG A 155 -10.92 7.15 -4.24
CA ARG A 155 -11.65 5.94 -4.65
C ARG A 155 -11.21 4.75 -3.82
N CYS A 156 -9.91 4.59 -3.62
CA CYS A 156 -9.32 3.62 -2.70
C CYS A 156 -9.84 3.83 -1.26
N GLY A 157 -9.89 5.06 -0.78
CA GLY A 157 -10.44 5.38 0.55
C GLY A 157 -11.95 5.15 0.73
N VAL A 158 -12.72 5.05 -0.37
CA VAL A 158 -14.17 4.76 -0.32
C VAL A 158 -14.46 3.28 -0.56
N CYS A 159 -13.78 2.64 -1.51
CA CYS A 159 -13.97 1.22 -1.81
C CYS A 159 -13.27 0.29 -0.80
N GLY A 160 -12.08 0.67 -0.32
CA GLY A 160 -11.18 -0.21 0.44
C GLY A 160 -11.78 -0.72 1.75
N PRO A 161 -12.25 0.17 2.67
CA PRO A 161 -12.85 -0.26 3.94
C PRO A 161 -14.04 -1.21 3.75
N VAL A 162 -14.98 -0.85 2.85
CA VAL A 162 -16.17 -1.67 2.56
C VAL A 162 -15.81 -3.07 2.07
N LEU A 163 -14.76 -3.21 1.25
CA LEU A 163 -14.26 -4.52 0.85
C LEU A 163 -13.58 -5.28 1.99
N ILE A 164 -12.77 -4.61 2.82
CA ILE A 164 -12.11 -5.23 3.98
C ILE A 164 -13.13 -5.82 4.96
N ASP A 165 -14.17 -5.05 5.27
CA ASP A 165 -15.22 -5.47 6.20
C ASP A 165 -16.04 -6.62 5.61
N LYS A 166 -16.39 -6.55 4.32
CA LYS A 166 -17.08 -7.64 3.61
C LYS A 166 -16.25 -8.92 3.54
N PHE A 167 -14.93 -8.81 3.31
CA PHE A 167 -14.02 -9.95 3.33
C PHE A 167 -13.91 -10.60 4.72
N LYS A 168 -13.91 -9.80 5.79
CA LYS A 168 -13.90 -10.31 7.18
C LYS A 168 -15.22 -11.03 7.51
N GLU A 169 -16.36 -10.42 7.20
CA GLU A 169 -17.70 -11.01 7.37
C GLU A 169 -17.82 -12.36 6.64
N GLU A 170 -17.55 -12.38 5.34
CA GLU A 170 -17.72 -13.58 4.50
C GLU A 170 -16.69 -14.69 4.84
N ALA A 171 -15.52 -14.33 5.40
CA ALA A 171 -14.55 -15.29 5.93
C ALA A 171 -14.99 -15.85 7.30
N GLU A 172 -15.58 -15.04 8.19
CA GLU A 172 -16.14 -15.50 9.47
C GLU A 172 -17.31 -16.46 9.23
N LEU A 173 -18.24 -16.12 8.33
CA LEU A 173 -19.37 -16.97 7.93
C LEU A 173 -18.94 -18.34 7.36
N ARG A 174 -17.71 -18.46 6.85
CA ARG A 174 -17.11 -19.71 6.34
C ARG A 174 -16.15 -20.40 7.33
N GLY A 175 -15.90 -19.83 8.50
CA GLY A 175 -14.89 -20.33 9.45
C GLY A 175 -13.43 -20.20 8.96
N LEU A 176 -13.17 -19.28 8.03
CA LEU A 176 -11.87 -19.06 7.38
C LEU A 176 -10.97 -18.04 8.12
N THR A 177 -11.37 -17.56 9.31
CA THR A 177 -10.64 -16.52 10.07
C THR A 177 -9.19 -16.86 10.43
N ASN A 178 -8.86 -18.15 10.52
CA ASN A 178 -7.48 -18.63 10.74
C ASN A 178 -6.77 -19.06 9.44
N GLN A 179 -7.36 -18.77 8.27
CA GLN A 179 -6.90 -19.21 6.94
C GLN A 179 -6.87 -18.10 5.90
N VAL A 180 -7.61 -16.99 6.12
CA VAL A 180 -7.68 -15.84 5.21
C VAL A 180 -7.44 -14.56 6.01
N PHE A 181 -6.28 -13.95 5.80
CA PHE A 181 -5.83 -12.75 6.50
C PHE A 181 -6.07 -11.52 5.63
N VAL A 182 -6.93 -10.61 6.09
CA VAL A 182 -7.41 -9.46 5.32
C VAL A 182 -6.84 -8.17 5.89
N THR A 183 -6.07 -7.42 5.10
CA THR A 183 -5.31 -6.26 5.58
C THR A 183 -5.39 -5.09 4.60
N ALA A 184 -5.52 -3.87 5.12
CA ALA A 184 -5.44 -2.67 4.30
C ALA A 184 -4.02 -2.47 3.75
N CYS A 185 -3.89 -2.02 2.49
CA CYS A 185 -2.61 -1.65 1.89
C CYS A 185 -2.60 -0.23 1.32
N SER A 186 -1.39 0.31 1.15
CA SER A 186 -1.12 1.59 0.52
C SER A 186 -1.42 1.54 -1.00
N HIS A 187 -1.11 2.60 -1.74
CA HIS A 187 -1.62 2.74 -3.11
C HIS A 187 -0.81 1.93 -4.12
N ILE A 188 -1.23 0.69 -4.36
CA ILE A 188 -0.64 -0.26 -5.33
C ILE A 188 -0.83 0.14 -6.82
N GLY A 189 -1.39 1.31 -7.10
CA GLY A 189 -1.64 1.81 -8.46
C GLY A 189 -2.99 1.36 -9.02
N GLY A 190 -3.33 1.90 -10.20
CA GLY A 190 -4.55 1.51 -10.91
C GLY A 190 -5.85 2.07 -10.32
N HIS A 191 -5.86 3.30 -9.78
CA HIS A 191 -7.07 3.95 -9.22
C HIS A 191 -8.28 4.00 -10.18
N LYS A 192 -8.08 3.97 -11.51
CA LYS A 192 -9.19 3.80 -12.47
C LYS A 192 -9.95 2.47 -12.28
N TYR A 193 -9.30 1.46 -11.71
CA TYR A 193 -9.82 0.14 -11.36
C TYR A 193 -10.13 0.00 -9.85
N ALA A 194 -10.31 1.09 -9.11
CA ALA A 194 -10.48 1.06 -7.65
C ALA A 194 -11.64 0.13 -7.20
N GLY A 195 -11.46 -0.52 -6.05
CA GLY A 195 -11.73 -1.95 -5.94
C GLY A 195 -10.50 -2.78 -6.34
N ASN A 196 -9.30 -2.32 -5.96
CA ASN A 196 -8.03 -3.01 -6.21
C ASN A 196 -7.61 -3.81 -4.98
N LEU A 197 -7.21 -5.06 -5.18
CA LEU A 197 -6.62 -5.91 -4.15
C LEU A 197 -5.60 -6.89 -4.74
N ILE A 198 -4.80 -7.50 -3.87
CA ILE A 198 -3.88 -8.59 -4.21
C ILE A 198 -4.20 -9.77 -3.29
N ILE A 199 -4.30 -10.97 -3.86
CA ILE A 199 -4.44 -12.22 -3.10
C ILE A 199 -3.14 -13.02 -3.30
N TYR A 200 -2.45 -13.28 -2.19
CA TYR A 200 -1.41 -14.30 -2.12
C TYR A 200 -1.98 -15.58 -1.52
N SER A 201 -1.76 -16.70 -2.18
CA SER A 201 -2.26 -18.01 -1.75
C SER A 201 -1.30 -19.14 -2.15
N PRO A 202 -1.21 -20.22 -1.35
CA PRO A 202 -0.58 -21.46 -1.78
C PRO A 202 -1.38 -22.11 -2.92
N GLY A 203 -0.70 -22.42 -4.02
CA GLY A 203 -1.20 -23.24 -5.09
C GLY A 203 -1.22 -24.73 -4.72
N SER A 204 -1.89 -25.55 -5.53
CA SER A 204 -2.02 -26.99 -5.33
C SER A 204 -0.71 -27.78 -5.49
N ASP A 205 0.32 -27.17 -6.05
CA ASP A 205 1.70 -27.68 -6.15
C ASP A 205 2.60 -27.19 -5.01
N GLY A 206 2.09 -26.35 -4.10
CA GLY A 206 2.85 -25.72 -3.02
C GLY A 206 3.61 -24.45 -3.44
N SER A 207 3.51 -24.01 -4.70
CA SER A 207 4.02 -22.70 -5.12
C SER A 207 3.16 -21.58 -4.51
N ILE A 208 3.73 -20.38 -4.31
CA ILE A 208 3.00 -19.23 -3.77
C ILE A 208 2.68 -18.27 -4.91
N THR A 209 1.39 -18.16 -5.22
CA THR A 209 0.90 -17.26 -6.26
C THR A 209 0.58 -15.88 -5.69
N GLY A 210 0.45 -14.87 -6.54
CA GLY A 210 0.14 -13.49 -6.15
C GLY A 210 -0.70 -12.81 -7.22
N HIS A 211 -2.03 -12.96 -7.14
CA HIS A 211 -2.97 -12.50 -8.16
C HIS A 211 -3.54 -11.13 -7.82
N TRP A 212 -3.52 -10.23 -8.79
CA TRP A 212 -4.03 -8.87 -8.66
C TRP A 212 -5.43 -8.78 -9.26
N TYR A 213 -6.31 -8.08 -8.55
CA TYR A 213 -7.70 -7.85 -8.98
C TYR A 213 -8.03 -6.35 -9.00
N GLY A 214 -8.99 -5.97 -9.84
CA GLY A 214 -9.48 -4.60 -10.02
C GLY A 214 -10.98 -4.59 -10.30
N TYR A 215 -11.62 -3.44 -10.10
CA TYR A 215 -13.08 -3.27 -10.12
C TYR A 215 -13.86 -4.19 -9.15
N VAL A 216 -13.20 -4.77 -8.14
CA VAL A 216 -13.85 -5.64 -7.14
C VAL A 216 -14.90 -4.84 -6.35
N THR A 217 -16.09 -5.42 -6.22
CA THR A 217 -17.24 -4.93 -5.45
C THR A 217 -17.57 -5.87 -4.29
N PRO A 218 -18.41 -5.48 -3.32
CA PRO A 218 -18.80 -6.36 -2.21
C PRO A 218 -19.48 -7.66 -2.66
N ASP A 219 -20.20 -7.64 -3.78
CA ASP A 219 -20.89 -8.82 -4.35
C ASP A 219 -19.91 -9.85 -4.96
N ASP A 220 -18.67 -9.43 -5.27
CA ASP A 220 -17.62 -10.30 -5.80
C ASP A 220 -16.85 -11.05 -4.70
N VAL A 221 -16.97 -10.62 -3.43
CA VAL A 221 -16.21 -11.16 -2.30
C VAL A 221 -16.50 -12.65 -2.04
N PRO A 222 -17.76 -13.13 -2.07
CA PRO A 222 -18.07 -14.56 -1.99
C PRO A 222 -17.36 -15.37 -3.08
N GLU A 223 -17.34 -14.89 -4.33
CA GLU A 223 -16.70 -15.59 -5.44
C GLU A 223 -15.17 -15.64 -5.28
N LEU A 224 -14.54 -14.56 -4.79
CA LEU A 224 -13.10 -14.52 -4.50
C LEU A 224 -12.68 -15.48 -3.38
N LEU A 225 -13.55 -15.69 -2.38
CA LEU A 225 -13.34 -16.71 -1.35
C LEU A 225 -13.57 -18.12 -1.89
N ASP A 226 -14.70 -18.37 -2.55
CA ASP A 226 -15.14 -19.73 -2.90
C ASP A 226 -14.43 -20.31 -4.14
N GLN A 227 -14.07 -19.48 -5.14
CA GLN A 227 -13.37 -19.93 -6.35
C GLN A 227 -11.85 -19.76 -6.21
N HIS A 228 -11.38 -18.53 -5.98
CA HIS A 228 -9.94 -18.25 -6.05
C HIS A 228 -9.18 -18.77 -4.83
N ILE A 229 -9.65 -18.47 -3.61
CA ILE A 229 -9.02 -18.99 -2.39
C ILE A 229 -9.43 -20.47 -2.14
N GLY A 230 -10.69 -20.82 -2.38
CA GLY A 230 -11.21 -22.18 -2.14
C GLY A 230 -10.73 -23.25 -3.11
N LYS A 231 -10.35 -22.90 -4.35
CA LYS A 231 -9.94 -23.87 -5.39
C LYS A 231 -8.71 -23.48 -6.22
N GLY A 232 -8.27 -22.22 -6.17
CA GLY A 232 -7.28 -21.68 -7.11
C GLY A 232 -7.86 -21.24 -8.47
N GLU A 233 -9.17 -21.14 -8.62
CA GLU A 233 -9.83 -20.71 -9.86
C GLU A 233 -9.83 -19.17 -9.97
N ILE A 234 -9.13 -18.59 -10.96
CA ILE A 234 -9.02 -17.13 -11.13
C ILE A 234 -10.31 -16.51 -11.69
N ILE A 235 -10.67 -15.33 -11.20
CA ILE A 235 -11.83 -14.57 -11.69
C ILE A 235 -11.39 -13.62 -12.81
N GLU A 236 -11.34 -14.13 -14.05
CA GLU A 236 -10.81 -13.43 -15.23
C GLU A 236 -11.38 -12.01 -15.41
N ARG A 237 -12.70 -11.83 -15.22
CA ARG A 237 -13.40 -10.54 -15.36
C ARG A 237 -12.91 -9.44 -14.38
N LEU A 238 -12.24 -9.83 -13.29
CA LEU A 238 -11.63 -8.93 -12.29
C LEU A 238 -10.10 -8.97 -12.33
N TRP A 239 -9.49 -9.93 -13.05
CA TRP A 239 -8.06 -10.21 -12.97
C TRP A 239 -7.21 -9.21 -13.74
N ARG A 240 -6.14 -8.73 -13.10
CA ARG A 240 -5.20 -7.74 -13.66
C ARG A 240 -3.85 -8.32 -14.07
N GLY A 241 -3.38 -9.36 -13.38
CA GLY A 241 -2.04 -9.92 -13.55
C GLY A 241 -1.60 -10.76 -12.35
N GLN A 242 -0.41 -11.34 -12.44
CA GLN A 242 0.15 -12.24 -11.43
C GLN A 242 1.65 -11.96 -11.22
N MET A 243 2.14 -12.13 -10.00
CA MET A 243 3.58 -12.14 -9.67
C MET A 243 4.34 -13.15 -10.55
N GLY A 244 5.55 -12.78 -10.99
CA GLY A 244 6.41 -13.61 -11.85
C GLY A 244 6.01 -13.67 -13.33
N VAL A 245 4.83 -13.20 -13.72
CA VAL A 245 4.32 -13.28 -15.10
C VAL A 245 4.56 -11.96 -15.85
N SER A 246 4.99 -12.04 -17.12
CA SER A 246 5.14 -10.86 -17.98
C SER A 246 3.79 -10.36 -18.50
N SER A 247 3.68 -9.05 -18.79
CA SER A 247 2.50 -8.48 -19.44
C SER A 247 2.15 -9.19 -20.74
N ASP A 248 3.18 -9.56 -21.49
CA ASP A 248 3.11 -10.07 -22.85
C ASP A 248 2.72 -11.56 -22.86
N ASP A 249 2.90 -12.27 -21.74
CA ASP A 249 2.46 -13.66 -21.54
C ASP A 249 1.10 -13.72 -20.85
N ALA A 250 0.78 -12.74 -19.99
CA ALA A 250 -0.56 -12.58 -19.40
C ALA A 250 -1.66 -12.44 -20.47
N GLU A 251 -1.39 -11.80 -21.60
CA GLU A 251 -2.35 -11.75 -22.72
C GLU A 251 -2.56 -13.11 -23.39
N LYS A 252 -1.52 -13.96 -23.46
CA LYS A 252 -1.59 -15.30 -24.12
C LYS A 252 -2.37 -16.32 -23.29
N ILE A 253 -2.39 -16.18 -21.97
CA ILE A 253 -3.18 -17.03 -21.06
C ILE A 253 -4.70 -16.84 -21.31
N ASN A 254 -5.10 -15.68 -21.86
CA ASN A 254 -6.50 -15.33 -22.12
C ASN A 254 -7.01 -15.75 -23.52
N ASP A 255 -6.24 -16.52 -24.29
CA ASP A 255 -6.66 -17.05 -25.61
C ASP A 255 -7.33 -18.44 -25.42
N PRO A 256 -8.65 -18.60 -25.66
CA PRO A 256 -9.39 -19.83 -25.32
C PRO A 256 -9.18 -20.97 -26.33
N LYS A 257 -7.93 -21.40 -26.51
CA LYS A 257 -7.51 -22.55 -27.34
C LYS A 257 -6.33 -23.31 -26.74
N LEU A 258 -6.58 -24.07 -25.67
CA LEU A 258 -5.87 -25.33 -25.40
C LEU A 258 -6.69 -26.20 -24.41
N SER A 259 -7.57 -27.04 -24.96
CA SER A 259 -8.24 -28.09 -24.19
C SER A 259 -7.37 -29.35 -24.12
N ASN A 260 -7.58 -30.16 -23.07
CA ASN A 260 -6.82 -31.37 -22.72
C ASN A 260 -6.43 -32.28 -23.91
N GLY A 261 -5.16 -32.70 -23.92
CA GLY A 261 -4.66 -33.77 -24.79
C GLY A 261 -3.14 -33.92 -24.70
N GLY A 262 -2.65 -34.85 -23.90
CA GLY A 262 -1.22 -35.07 -23.75
C GLY A 262 -0.66 -36.12 -24.71
N GLU A 263 0.47 -35.82 -25.36
CA GLU A 263 1.54 -36.80 -25.58
C GLU A 263 2.88 -36.12 -25.90
N SER A 264 4.00 -36.81 -25.69
CA SER A 264 5.35 -36.24 -25.83
C SER A 264 5.93 -36.38 -27.24
N LYS A 265 6.58 -35.34 -27.78
CA LYS A 265 7.79 -35.49 -28.63
C LYS A 265 8.63 -34.20 -28.80
N LYS A 266 9.89 -34.33 -28.37
CA LYS A 266 11.16 -33.86 -28.96
C LYS A 266 11.28 -32.45 -29.59
N ILE A 267 12.27 -31.74 -29.07
CA ILE A 267 13.02 -30.63 -29.67
C ILE A 267 13.51 -30.97 -31.09
N GLN A 268 13.46 -29.99 -32.00
CA GLN A 268 14.41 -29.81 -33.11
C GLN A 268 14.62 -28.31 -33.38
N GLU A 269 15.74 -27.94 -33.98
CA GLU A 269 16.24 -26.56 -34.05
C GLU A 269 15.89 -25.81 -35.34
N LYS A 270 16.27 -24.52 -35.40
CA LYS A 270 16.01 -23.56 -36.49
C LYS A 270 16.66 -23.96 -37.83
N PRO A 271 16.25 -23.33 -38.94
CA PRO A 271 17.13 -22.30 -39.50
C PRO A 271 16.59 -20.86 -39.41
N GLN A 272 17.49 -19.88 -39.54
CA GLN A 272 17.13 -18.50 -39.86
C GLN A 272 16.98 -18.36 -41.38
N GLU A 273 16.13 -17.44 -41.83
CA GLU A 273 16.39 -16.73 -43.09
C GLU A 273 16.00 -15.25 -42.96
N ASN A 274 16.54 -14.40 -43.84
CA ASN A 274 16.61 -12.95 -43.63
C ASN A 274 15.98 -12.23 -44.83
N GLY A 275 14.94 -11.41 -44.60
CA GLY A 275 14.11 -10.85 -45.67
C GLY A 275 13.57 -9.46 -45.37
N ASN A 276 14.33 -8.42 -45.71
CA ASN A 276 13.85 -7.04 -45.70
C ASN A 276 12.85 -6.80 -46.84
N GLN A 277 11.66 -6.29 -46.53
CA GLN A 277 11.02 -5.31 -47.40
C GLN A 277 10.13 -4.35 -46.61
N ILE A 278 10.20 -3.07 -46.98
CA ILE A 278 9.50 -1.95 -46.33
C ILE A 278 8.40 -1.47 -47.27
N GLN A 279 7.17 -1.42 -46.77
CA GLN A 279 6.19 -0.42 -47.23
C GLN A 279 5.51 0.22 -46.02
N LYS A 280 5.37 1.55 -46.07
CA LYS A 280 4.62 2.31 -45.07
C LYS A 280 3.12 2.14 -45.29
N ASN A 281 2.36 2.21 -44.21
CA ASN A 281 1.36 3.27 -44.17
C ASN A 281 1.26 3.88 -42.75
N GLU A 282 0.75 5.10 -42.69
CA GLU A 282 0.66 5.94 -41.49
C GLU A 282 -0.81 5.94 -41.00
N ASN A 283 -1.23 6.39 -39.81
CA ASN A 283 -0.54 7.08 -38.71
C ASN A 283 -1.38 6.93 -37.43
N PHE A 284 -0.80 6.49 -36.28
CA PHE A 284 -1.47 6.62 -34.97
C PHE A 284 -0.44 6.73 -33.83
N SER A 285 -0.01 7.95 -33.53
CA SER A 285 0.99 8.22 -32.50
C SER A 285 0.36 8.28 -31.10
N GLY A 286 0.40 7.16 -30.37
CA GLY A 286 0.09 7.08 -28.94
C GLY A 286 1.37 7.00 -28.11
N CYS A 287 1.54 7.92 -27.15
CA CYS A 287 2.77 8.02 -26.36
C CYS A 287 3.01 6.80 -25.45
N CYS A 288 4.15 6.12 -25.61
CA CYS A 288 5.18 5.93 -24.56
C CYS A 288 6.32 4.99 -24.99
N GLN A 289 7.27 5.50 -25.80
CA GLN A 289 8.62 4.91 -25.87
C GLN A 289 9.56 5.75 -25.00
N GLY A 290 9.97 5.21 -23.86
CA GLY A 290 10.85 5.89 -22.90
C GLY A 290 11.48 4.90 -21.93
N ALA A 291 12.74 4.55 -22.17
CA ALA A 291 13.48 3.59 -21.35
C ALA A 291 13.84 4.20 -19.98
N ASN A 292 13.07 3.87 -18.94
CA ASN A 292 13.50 3.91 -17.54
C ASN A 292 12.49 3.16 -16.63
N SER A 293 12.73 1.87 -16.39
CA SER A 293 11.90 1.00 -15.55
C SER A 293 12.15 1.24 -14.05
N ASN A 294 11.51 2.27 -13.51
CA ASN A 294 11.47 2.54 -12.08
C ASN A 294 10.55 1.54 -11.36
N GLY A 295 11.11 0.72 -10.48
CA GLY A 295 10.40 -0.20 -9.60
C GLY A 295 9.72 0.50 -8.41
N PHE A 296 9.04 1.60 -8.69
CA PHE A 296 8.26 2.38 -7.72
C PHE A 296 7.07 2.96 -8.50
N THR A 297 5.84 2.70 -8.06
CA THR A 297 4.60 3.02 -8.80
C THR A 297 4.28 4.51 -8.80
N CYS A 298 5.17 5.29 -9.41
CA CYS A 298 5.15 6.75 -9.44
C CYS A 298 4.19 7.25 -10.52
N CYS A 299 2.89 7.17 -10.27
CA CYS A 299 1.89 7.86 -11.08
C CYS A 299 2.23 9.36 -11.14
N LYS A 300 2.57 9.85 -12.33
CA LYS A 300 2.85 11.26 -12.59
C LYS A 300 1.53 11.98 -12.86
N GLU A 301 1.27 13.07 -12.14
CA GLU A 301 0.04 13.84 -12.29
C GLU A 301 -0.01 14.51 -13.68
N VAL A 302 -1.22 14.55 -14.26
CA VAL A 302 -1.53 15.36 -15.44
C VAL A 302 -2.23 16.63 -14.94
N SER A 303 -1.46 17.70 -14.81
CA SER A 303 -2.00 19.01 -14.46
C SER A 303 -2.92 19.52 -15.58
N LEU A 304 -4.18 19.79 -15.26
CA LEU A 304 -5.08 20.51 -16.15
C LEU A 304 -4.65 21.99 -16.22
N GLU A 305 -4.05 22.39 -17.33
CA GLU A 305 -3.76 23.81 -17.56
C GLU A 305 -5.05 24.61 -17.84
N GLN A 306 -5.22 25.71 -17.13
CA GLN A 306 -6.07 26.81 -17.57
C GLN A 306 -5.18 27.98 -18.01
N ASN A 307 -5.29 28.35 -19.28
CA ASN A 307 -4.59 29.51 -19.85
C ASN A 307 -5.09 30.82 -19.24
N GLY A 308 -4.18 31.72 -18.82
CA GLY A 308 -4.59 32.98 -18.20
C GLY A 308 -3.50 34.00 -17.88
N GLY A 309 -3.00 34.72 -18.90
CA GLY A 309 -2.53 36.11 -18.76
C GLY A 309 -1.23 36.39 -17.97
N SER A 310 -0.18 36.81 -18.69
CA SER A 310 1.01 37.42 -18.10
C SER A 310 0.74 38.85 -17.60
N GLU A 311 1.24 39.22 -16.41
CA GLU A 311 2.27 40.28 -16.30
C GLU A 311 2.99 40.35 -14.93
N LYS A 312 4.16 41.02 -14.90
CA LYS A 312 5.01 41.20 -13.71
C LYS A 312 4.90 42.61 -13.15
N LYS A 313 4.74 42.77 -11.83
CA LYS A 313 5.24 43.95 -11.10
C LYS A 313 5.49 43.69 -9.61
N LYS A 314 6.67 44.09 -9.13
CA LYS A 314 6.98 44.31 -7.71
C LYS A 314 6.99 45.82 -7.45
N LEU A 315 6.38 46.29 -6.37
CA LEU A 315 7.06 47.17 -5.39
C LEU A 315 6.27 47.25 -4.05
N LYS A 316 6.98 47.66 -2.99
CA LYS A 316 6.48 48.19 -1.70
C LYS A 316 6.06 49.68 -1.92
N GLU A 317 5.55 50.52 -1.02
CA GLU A 317 5.32 50.62 0.45
C GLU A 317 4.27 51.78 0.61
N THR A 318 3.56 52.16 1.70
CA THR A 318 3.57 51.93 3.16
C THR A 318 2.17 52.28 3.78
N ARG A 319 2.05 52.28 5.13
CA ARG A 319 1.30 53.15 6.10
C ARG A 319 0.36 54.29 5.59
N GLU A 320 -0.63 54.80 6.36
CA GLU A 320 -0.71 54.91 7.85
C GLU A 320 -2.14 55.04 8.46
N SER A 321 -2.28 54.77 9.78
CA SER A 321 -3.26 55.24 10.81
C SER A 321 -4.71 55.65 10.46
N CYS A 322 -5.77 55.27 11.21
CA CYS A 322 -6.14 55.67 12.60
C CYS A 322 -7.46 54.94 13.03
N ALA A 323 -7.94 54.82 14.29
CA ALA A 323 -7.43 55.15 15.63
C ALA A 323 -8.16 54.31 16.74
N ARG A 324 -7.66 54.38 17.98
CA ARG A 324 -8.01 53.61 19.21
C ARG A 324 -9.50 53.54 19.64
N LYS A 325 -9.87 52.41 20.27
CA LYS A 325 -10.16 52.32 21.73
C LYS A 325 -9.92 50.89 22.27
N ASP A 326 -9.81 50.75 23.58
CA ASP A 326 -8.92 49.74 24.20
C ASP A 326 -9.61 48.67 25.09
N ALA A 327 -8.82 47.64 25.43
CA ALA A 327 -8.83 46.92 26.72
C ALA A 327 -9.85 45.79 27.02
N LEU A 328 -9.80 44.69 26.24
CA LEU A 328 -9.66 43.34 26.83
C LEU A 328 -9.09 42.34 25.80
N GLY A 329 -8.00 41.64 26.10
CA GLY A 329 -7.46 40.57 25.23
C GLY A 329 -5.94 40.55 25.04
N LYS A 330 -5.20 40.00 26.02
CA LYS A 330 -3.77 39.65 25.91
C LYS A 330 -3.42 38.43 26.76
N LEU A 331 -3.99 37.25 26.44
CA LEU A 331 -3.59 35.97 27.06
C LEU A 331 -4.10 34.71 26.29
N SER A 332 -3.99 34.69 24.95
CA SER A 332 -4.55 33.59 24.13
C SER A 332 -3.72 33.24 22.88
N SER A 333 -2.38 33.29 22.97
CA SER A 333 -1.47 32.98 21.85
C SER A 333 -0.28 32.09 22.25
N LEU A 334 -0.43 31.32 23.33
CA LEU A 334 0.57 30.36 23.84
C LEU A 334 -0.11 29.07 24.33
N ILE A 335 -1.00 28.52 23.49
CA ILE A 335 -1.47 27.14 23.61
C ILE A 335 -1.20 26.49 22.25
N GLY A 336 -0.04 25.83 22.13
CA GLY A 336 0.18 24.88 21.05
C GLY A 336 -0.57 23.58 21.34
N ASN A 337 -0.89 22.80 20.32
CA ASN A 337 -1.36 21.43 20.53
C ASN A 337 -0.27 20.66 21.28
N TRP A 338 -0.65 20.03 22.39
CA TRP A 338 0.21 19.15 23.16
C TRP A 338 -0.44 17.76 23.12
N GLU A 339 0.32 16.74 22.74
CA GLU A 339 -0.24 15.39 22.59
C GLU A 339 -0.43 14.72 23.96
N GLN A 340 -1.35 13.75 24.03
CA GLN A 340 -1.74 13.14 25.31
C GLN A 340 -0.55 12.42 25.99
N SER A 341 0.39 11.92 25.20
CA SER A 341 1.72 11.43 25.60
C SER A 341 2.52 12.47 26.41
N ASP A 342 2.66 13.68 25.88
CA ASP A 342 3.45 14.74 26.50
C ASP A 342 2.83 15.25 27.80
N VAL A 343 1.48 15.36 27.84
CA VAL A 343 0.75 15.74 29.06
C VAL A 343 0.96 14.69 30.16
N LEU A 344 0.96 13.40 29.82
CA LEU A 344 1.26 12.33 30.76
C LEU A 344 2.74 12.33 31.21
N ALA A 345 3.69 12.58 30.29
CA ALA A 345 5.11 12.71 30.63
C ALA A 345 5.38 13.90 31.56
N ALA A 346 4.80 15.06 31.28
CA ALA A 346 4.88 16.24 32.13
C ALA A 346 4.27 15.99 33.52
N ALA A 347 3.10 15.33 33.59
CA ALA A 347 2.47 14.95 34.85
C ALA A 347 3.33 13.98 35.67
N ALA A 348 3.97 13.00 35.02
CA ALA A 348 4.87 12.06 35.68
C ALA A 348 6.11 12.76 36.28
N VAL A 349 6.73 13.69 35.54
CA VAL A 349 7.87 14.49 36.03
C VAL A 349 7.46 15.36 37.22
N VAL A 350 6.32 16.06 37.14
CA VAL A 350 5.80 16.87 38.26
C VAL A 350 5.49 16.00 39.49
N GLY A 351 4.90 14.82 39.29
CA GLY A 351 4.65 13.85 40.36
C GLY A 351 5.93 13.40 41.05
N ALA A 352 6.96 13.03 40.28
CA ALA A 352 8.27 12.63 40.83
C ALA A 352 8.94 13.76 41.64
N VAL A 353 8.95 14.99 41.12
CA VAL A 353 9.51 16.15 41.81
C VAL A 353 8.74 16.45 43.11
N ALA A 354 7.40 16.35 43.09
CA ALA A 354 6.58 16.52 44.28
C ALA A 354 6.86 15.43 45.34
N THR A 355 7.00 14.17 44.94
CA THR A 355 7.35 13.06 45.84
C THR A 355 8.73 13.27 46.49
N VAL A 356 9.74 13.69 45.71
CA VAL A 356 11.08 14.01 46.24
C VAL A 356 11.03 15.20 47.22
N ALA A 357 10.28 16.26 46.89
CA ALA A 357 10.12 17.42 47.78
C ALA A 357 9.44 17.06 49.10
N VAL A 358 8.39 16.23 49.06
CA VAL A 358 7.71 15.71 50.25
C VAL A 358 8.65 14.84 51.09
N ALA A 359 9.36 13.88 50.47
CA ALA A 359 10.33 13.03 51.17
C ALA A 359 11.45 13.85 51.85
N TYR A 360 11.99 14.85 51.15
CA TYR A 360 12.98 15.78 51.69
C TYR A 360 12.42 16.63 52.85
N SER A 361 11.14 17.03 52.78
CA SER A 361 10.47 17.74 53.86
C SER A 361 10.32 16.90 55.14
N PHE A 362 10.11 15.59 55.01
CA PHE A 362 10.08 14.66 56.15
C PHE A 362 11.48 14.44 56.71
N TYR A 363 12.48 14.19 55.85
CA TYR A 363 13.88 14.04 56.25
C TYR A 363 14.37 15.25 57.07
N ARG A 364 14.12 16.47 56.60
CA ARG A 364 14.47 17.72 57.30
C ARG A 364 13.70 17.93 58.62
N ARG A 365 12.66 17.15 58.90
CA ARG A 365 11.83 17.23 60.12
C ARG A 365 12.17 16.14 61.14
N SER A 366 13.16 15.31 60.85
CA SER A 366 13.55 14.13 61.65
C SER A 366 15.03 14.14 62.07
N GLY A 367 15.68 15.30 62.01
CA GLY A 367 17.06 15.55 62.47
C GLY A 367 17.24 16.99 62.97
#